data_AF-A0A2S1JX19-F1
#
_entry.id   AF-A0A2S1JX19-F1
#
_cell.length_a   1.000
_cell.length_b   1.000
_cell.length_c   1.000
_cell.angle_alpha   90.00
_cell.angle_beta   90.00
_cell.angle_gamma   90.00
#
_symmetry.space_group_name_H-M   'P 1'
#
loop_
_entity.id
_entity.type
_entity.pdbx_description
1 polymer ?
#
loop_
_entity_poly.entity_id
_entity_poly.type
_entity_poly.pdbx_seq_one_letter_code
_entity_poly.pdbx_strand_id
1 'polypeptide(L)'
;MDVLLENFIREELSERLIGRIEATVAEATLNPSIAFREFNENVYDLVFNFEKSEVNVNNVLDTSSSGTENLSIDVFLLAIGAKLNC
;
A
#
# COMPACT_ATOMS: atom_id res chain seq x y z
N MET A 1 -10.83 -6.53 9.69
CA MET A 1 -9.70 -5.98 8.92
C MET A 1 -8.63 -7.06 8.92
N ASP A 2 -7.93 -7.26 7.81
CA ASP A 2 -6.97 -8.36 7.70
C ASP A 2 -5.77 -8.10 8.63
N VAL A 3 -5.25 -9.15 9.25
CA VAL A 3 -4.16 -9.06 10.24
C VAL A 3 -2.88 -8.56 9.58
N LEU A 4 -2.67 -8.88 8.30
CA LEU A 4 -1.52 -8.40 7.54
C LEU A 4 -1.55 -6.87 7.37
N LEU A 5 -2.67 -6.34 6.88
CA LEU A 5 -2.87 -4.90 6.71
C LEU A 5 -2.75 -4.12 8.04
N GLU A 6 -3.29 -4.66 9.13
CA GLU A 6 -3.16 -4.05 10.47
C GLU A 6 -1.69 -3.95 10.92
N ASN A 7 -0.91 -5.02 10.73
CA ASN A 7 0.51 -5.02 11.07
C ASN A 7 1.30 -4.06 10.17
N PHE A 8 1.05 -4.07 8.86
CA PHE A 8 1.67 -3.14 7.92
C PHE A 8 1.43 -1.68 8.34
N ILE A 9 0.18 -1.29 8.60
CA ILE A 9 -0.15 0.09 8.99
C ILE A 9 0.57 0.48 10.28
N ARG A 10 0.60 -0.41 11.27
CA ARG A 10 1.22 -0.15 12.58
C ARG A 10 2.74 -0.05 12.50
N GLU A 11 3.38 -0.91 11.71
CA GLU A 11 4.84 -1.09 11.71
C GLU A 11 5.52 -0.17 10.70
N GLU A 12 4.88 0.06 9.55
CA GLU A 12 5.55 0.66 8.40
C GLU A 12 5.06 2.06 8.04
N LEU A 13 3.82 2.42 8.38
CA LEU A 13 3.26 3.70 7.97
C LEU A 13 3.54 4.81 8.98
N SER A 14 4.17 5.87 8.47
CA SER A 14 4.21 7.18 9.10
C SER A 14 3.35 8.17 8.31
N GLU A 15 2.95 9.29 8.92
CA GLU A 15 2.23 10.38 8.23
C GLU A 15 2.96 10.83 6.96
N ARG A 16 4.31 10.86 6.99
CA ARG A 16 5.13 11.19 5.83
C ARG A 16 4.98 10.16 4.69
N LEU A 17 4.93 8.87 5.01
CA LEU A 17 4.78 7.81 4.01
C LEU A 17 3.37 7.81 3.44
N ILE A 18 2.35 8.05 4.27
CA ILE A 18 0.96 8.23 3.82
C ILE A 18 0.89 9.38 2.80
N GLY A 19 1.48 10.54 3.12
CA GLY A 19 1.52 11.68 2.18
C GLY A 19 2.28 11.40 0.88
N ARG A 20 3.34 10.57 0.91
CA ARG A 20 4.02 10.12 -0.32
C ARG A 20 3.11 9.23 -1.17
N ILE A 21 2.38 8.32 -0.55
CA ILE A 21 1.44 7.43 -1.23
C ILE A 21 0.31 8.27 -1.86
N GLU A 22 -0.27 9.22 -1.11
CA GLU A 22 -1.29 10.15 -1.61
C GLU A 22 -0.82 10.89 -2.86
N ALA A 23 0.35 11.55 -2.79
CA ALA A 23 0.91 12.28 -3.93
C ALA A 23 1.16 11.37 -5.13
N THR A 24 1.69 10.18 -4.89
CA THR A 24 2.00 9.22 -5.95
C THR A 24 0.74 8.70 -6.64
N VAL A 25 -0.31 8.37 -5.88
CA VAL A 25 -1.60 7.92 -6.43
C VAL A 25 -2.25 9.05 -7.23
N ALA A 26 -2.18 10.29 -6.75
CA ALA A 26 -2.70 11.45 -7.49
C ALA A 26 -1.95 11.69 -8.81
N GLU A 27 -0.62 11.54 -8.82
CA GLU A 27 0.24 11.69 -10.00
C GLU A 27 0.20 10.48 -10.96
N ALA A 28 -0.31 9.33 -10.50
CA ALA A 28 -0.33 8.08 -11.25
C ALA A 28 -1.30 8.07 -12.46
N THR A 29 -1.90 9.20 -12.81
CA THR A 29 -2.83 9.35 -13.94
C THR A 29 -2.28 8.83 -15.29
N LEU A 30 -0.96 8.62 -15.39
CA LEU A 30 -0.26 8.16 -16.60
C LEU A 30 0.52 6.84 -16.43
N ASN A 31 0.52 6.20 -15.25
CA ASN A 31 1.31 5.00 -14.99
C ASN A 31 0.41 3.76 -14.79
N PRO A 32 0.71 2.62 -15.43
CA PRO A 32 -0.09 1.40 -15.27
C PRO A 32 0.10 0.75 -13.88
N SER A 33 1.27 0.91 -13.27
CA SER A 33 1.58 0.35 -11.95
C SER A 33 2.75 1.09 -11.27
N ILE A 34 2.76 1.14 -9.94
CA ILE A 34 3.86 1.71 -9.13
C ILE A 34 4.16 0.78 -7.95
N ALA A 35 5.44 0.52 -7.70
CA ALA A 35 5.90 -0.26 -6.55
C ALA A 35 6.59 0.61 -5.51
N PHE A 36 6.30 0.36 -4.23
CA PHE A 36 6.94 0.95 -3.07
C PHE A 36 7.68 -0.13 -2.29
N ARG A 37 8.93 0.17 -1.92
CA ARG A 37 9.78 -0.70 -1.09
C ARG A 37 10.43 0.02 0.09
N GLU A 38 10.33 1.34 0.15
CA GLU A 38 10.95 2.13 1.21
C GLU A 38 9.96 2.36 2.35
N PHE A 39 9.85 1.37 3.22
CA PHE A 39 9.13 1.50 4.48
C PHE A 39 10.11 1.46 5.65
N ASN A 40 9.66 1.87 6.83
CA ASN A 40 10.52 2.09 8.00
C ASN A 40 11.35 0.84 8.38
N GLU A 41 10.74 -0.34 8.36
CA GLU A 41 11.37 -1.62 8.72
C GLU A 41 11.73 -2.47 7.49
N ASN A 42 11.30 -2.07 6.29
CA ASN A 42 11.48 -2.78 5.01
C ASN A 42 10.98 -4.24 5.05
N VAL A 43 9.93 -4.50 5.84
CA VAL A 43 9.31 -5.83 5.97
C VAL A 43 8.27 -6.06 4.88
N TYR A 44 7.72 -4.99 4.29
CA TYR A 44 6.63 -5.07 3.33
C TYR A 44 6.98 -4.41 2.00
N ASP A 45 6.51 -5.01 0.91
CA ASP A 45 6.45 -4.44 -0.42
C ASP A 45 4.99 -4.06 -0.73
N LEU A 46 4.79 -2.91 -1.37
CA LEU A 46 3.48 -2.47 -1.87
C LEU A 46 3.54 -2.30 -3.38
N VAL A 47 2.57 -2.86 -4.11
CA VAL A 47 2.47 -2.69 -5.56
C VAL A 47 1.07 -2.22 -5.93
N PHE A 48 0.95 -1.00 -6.40
CA PHE A 48 -0.27 -0.46 -6.99
C PHE A 48 -0.37 -0.90 -8.45
N ASN A 49 -1.50 -1.48 -8.82
CA ASN A 49 -1.88 -1.79 -10.18
C ASN A 49 -3.11 -0.94 -10.53
N PHE A 50 -2.89 0.18 -11.23
CA PHE A 50 -3.96 1.12 -11.54
C PHE A 50 -4.90 0.59 -12.64
N GLU A 51 -4.39 -0.24 -13.55
CA GLU A 51 -5.22 -0.91 -14.57
C GLU A 51 -6.28 -1.83 -13.95
N LYS A 52 -5.91 -2.54 -12.88
CA LYS A 52 -6.81 -3.42 -12.13
C LYS A 52 -7.50 -2.73 -10.95
N SER A 53 -7.12 -1.48 -10.65
CA SER A 53 -7.56 -0.75 -9.44
C SER A 53 -7.30 -1.52 -8.14
N GLU A 54 -6.17 -2.21 -8.08
CA GLU A 54 -5.76 -3.07 -6.96
C GLU A 54 -4.42 -2.62 -6.38
N VAL A 55 -4.21 -2.94 -5.10
CA VAL A 55 -2.93 -2.86 -4.43
C VAL A 55 -2.60 -4.21 -3.81
N ASN A 56 -1.37 -4.64 -4.01
CA ASN A 56 -0.80 -5.82 -3.38
C ASN A 56 0.06 -5.39 -2.20
N VAL A 57 -0.25 -5.86 -1.01
CA VAL A 57 0.59 -5.75 0.19
C VAL A 57 1.27 -7.09 0.40
N ASN A 58 2.59 -7.09 0.46
CA ASN A 58 3.34 -8.33 0.61
C ASN A 58 4.39 -8.21 1.73
N ASN A 59 4.24 -8.98 2.79
CA ASN A 59 5.29 -9.18 3.77
C ASN A 59 6.39 -10.06 3.14
N VAL A 60 7.54 -9.47 2.83
CA VAL A 60 8.64 -10.16 2.13
C VAL A 60 9.38 -11.16 3.03
N LEU A 61 9.13 -11.12 4.35
CA LEU A 61 9.70 -12.06 5.32
C LEU A 61 8.78 -13.27 5.56
N ASP A 62 7.47 -13.15 5.31
CA ASP A 62 6.51 -14.26 5.35
C ASP A 62 6.31 -14.86 3.95
N THR A 63 6.91 -16.02 3.71
CA THR A 63 6.83 -16.71 2.41
C THR A 63 5.58 -17.58 2.22
N SER A 64 4.68 -17.59 3.20
CA SER A 64 3.43 -18.33 3.13
C SER A 64 2.32 -17.52 2.44
N SER A 65 1.18 -18.17 2.15
CA SER A 65 0.04 -17.48 1.54
C SER A 65 -0.59 -16.39 2.41
N SER A 66 -0.28 -16.33 3.71
CA SER A 66 -0.71 -15.23 4.60
C SER A 66 0.16 -13.99 4.49
N GLY A 67 1.32 -14.09 3.84
CA GLY A 67 2.23 -12.96 3.65
C GLY A 67 1.77 -12.01 2.54
N THR A 68 0.72 -12.33 1.79
CA THR A 68 0.26 -11.53 0.65
C THR A 68 -1.22 -11.22 0.75
N GLU A 69 -1.57 -9.95 0.58
CA GLU A 69 -2.95 -9.47 0.55
C GLU A 69 -3.17 -8.59 -0.69
N ASN A 70 -4.33 -8.77 -1.34
CA ASN A 70 -4.75 -7.93 -2.46
C ASN A 70 -6.03 -7.20 -2.08
N LEU A 71 -6.02 -5.88 -2.26
CA LEU A 71 -7.12 -5.00 -1.91
C LEU A 71 -7.41 -4.06 -3.07
N SER A 72 -8.64 -3.55 -3.17
CA SER A 72 -8.88 -2.41 -4.05
C SER A 72 -8.12 -1.19 -3.54
N ILE A 73 -7.63 -0.33 -4.45
CA ILE A 73 -6.90 0.89 -4.10
C ILE A 73 -7.70 1.77 -3.12
N ASP A 74 -9.01 1.93 -3.33
CA ASP A 74 -9.88 2.75 -2.47
C ASP A 74 -9.94 2.22 -1.03
N VAL A 75 -10.13 0.91 -0.86
CA VAL A 75 -10.15 0.26 0.46
C VAL A 75 -8.82 0.44 1.17
N PHE A 76 -7.71 0.30 0.46
CA PHE A 76 -6.39 0.51 1.04
C PHE A 76 -6.18 1.97 1.47
N LEU A 77 -6.52 2.93 0.61
CA LEU A 77 -6.36 4.36 0.92
C LEU A 77 -7.21 4.77 2.12
N LEU A 78 -8.43 4.26 2.22
CA LEU A 78 -9.27 4.43 3.41
C LEU A 78 -8.64 3.79 4.66
N ALA A 79 -8.08 2.58 4.55
CA ALA A 79 -7.48 1.86 5.67
C ALA A 79 -6.25 2.58 6.22
N ILE A 80 -5.43 3.21 5.36
CA ILE A 80 -4.25 3.97 5.79
C ILE A 80 -4.58 5.41 6.22
N GLY A 81 -5.86 5.83 6.13
CA GLY A 81 -6.30 7.18 6.47
C GLY A 81 -5.86 8.25 5.46
N ALA A 82 -5.61 7.87 4.21
CA ALA A 82 -5.20 8.79 3.16
C ALA A 82 -6.32 9.77 2.78
N LYS A 83 -5.98 11.06 2.67
CA LYS A 83 -6.83 12.12 2.14
C LYS A 83 -6.69 12.17 0.62
N LEU A 84 -7.59 11.48 -0.07
CA LEU A 84 -7.75 11.66 -1.51
C LEU A 84 -8.38 13.03 -1.75
N ASN A 85 -7.56 14.01 -2.12
CA ASN A 85 -8.07 15.26 -2.67
C ASN A 85 -8.51 14.98 -4.11
N CYS A 86 -9.81 14.88 -4.31
CA CYS A 86 -10.47 14.80 -5.61
C CYS A 86 -10.23 16.06 -6.44
#